data_AF-A0A1W0E3Q9-F1
#
_entry.id   AF-A0A1W0E3Q9-F1
#
_cell.length_a   1.000
_cell.length_b   1.000
_cell.length_c   1.000
_cell.angle_alpha   90.00
_cell.angle_beta   90.00
_cell.angle_gamma   90.00
#
_symmetry.space_group_name_H-M   'P 1'
#
loop_
_entity.id
_entity.type
_entity.pdbx_description
1 polymer ?
#
loop_
_entity_poly.entity_id
_entity_poly.type
_entity_poly.pdbx_seq_one_letter_code
_entity_poly.pdbx_strand_id
1 'polypeptide(L)'
;MTNTTYKKQMDKVLKGFDFERFLVLFGQYSINPDKDIVFYKTIVMVYYLSIQNFSKFYLLIQSCANEYEKYVFALEVYESIRTCNIKSIEDQIKDSDKIFKKLLQQIKENIINSNKLTKNNVANEESLLKTNNVDNNIADCCFIVKNFKR
;
A
#
# COMPACT_ATOMS: atom_id res chain seq x y z
N MET A 1 -27.04 -13.45 -10.03
CA MET A 1 -26.76 -12.17 -10.74
C MET A 1 -25.66 -12.41 -11.75
N THR A 2 -25.72 -11.78 -12.93
CA THR A 2 -24.68 -11.89 -13.97
C THR A 2 -23.52 -10.92 -13.73
N ASN A 3 -22.29 -11.29 -14.11
CA ASN A 3 -21.08 -10.45 -13.95
C ASN A 3 -21.22 -9.04 -14.55
N THR A 4 -21.97 -8.92 -15.65
CA THR A 4 -22.27 -7.64 -16.31
C THR A 4 -22.99 -6.66 -15.37
N THR A 5 -23.79 -7.17 -14.42
CA THR A 5 -24.52 -6.35 -13.45
C THR A 5 -23.59 -5.83 -12.35
N TYR A 6 -22.71 -6.69 -11.81
CA TYR A 6 -21.75 -6.28 -10.78
C TYR A 6 -20.74 -5.26 -11.30
N LYS A 7 -20.23 -5.43 -12.53
CA LYS A 7 -19.29 -4.46 -13.13
C LYS A 7 -19.89 -3.07 -13.28
N LYS A 8 -21.10 -2.97 -13.82
CA LYS A 8 -21.82 -1.68 -13.92
C LYS A 8 -22.01 -1.03 -12.55
N GLN A 9 -22.28 -1.82 -11.51
CA GLN A 9 -22.41 -1.32 -10.15
C GLN A 9 -21.06 -0.86 -9.60
N MET A 10 -20.00 -1.67 -9.73
CA MET A 10 -18.64 -1.32 -9.33
C MET A 10 -18.18 -0.02 -10.01
N ASP A 11 -18.31 0.09 -11.33
CA ASP A 11 -17.92 1.28 -12.09
C ASP A 11 -18.70 2.53 -11.64
N LYS A 12 -19.99 2.38 -11.34
CA LYS A 12 -20.81 3.49 -10.82
C LYS A 12 -20.31 3.96 -9.46
N VAL A 13 -19.97 3.02 -8.58
CA VAL A 13 -19.46 3.32 -7.24
C VAL A 13 -18.04 3.93 -7.33
N LEU A 14 -17.18 3.41 -8.20
CA LEU A 14 -15.83 3.93 -8.46
C LEU A 14 -15.85 5.36 -9.00
N LYS A 15 -16.82 5.72 -9.86
CA LYS A 15 -17.02 7.11 -10.30
C LYS A 15 -17.34 8.07 -9.14
N GLY A 16 -17.96 7.56 -8.08
CA GLY A 16 -18.23 8.28 -6.84
C GLY A 16 -17.13 8.16 -5.78
N PHE A 17 -16.04 7.43 -6.06
CA PHE A 17 -14.95 7.15 -5.12
C PHE A 17 -15.37 6.46 -3.80
N ASP A 18 -16.47 5.72 -3.81
CA ASP A 18 -16.96 4.96 -2.65
C ASP A 18 -16.27 3.58 -2.61
N PHE A 19 -15.01 3.57 -2.16
CA PHE A 19 -14.17 2.38 -2.18
C PHE A 19 -14.67 1.27 -1.25
N GLU A 20 -15.33 1.60 -0.14
CA GLU A 20 -15.91 0.63 0.79
C GLU A 20 -17.05 -0.16 0.13
N ARG A 21 -17.99 0.53 -0.52
CA ARG A 21 -19.05 -0.17 -1.26
C ARG A 21 -18.50 -0.92 -2.47
N PHE A 22 -17.46 -0.39 -3.11
CA PHE A 22 -16.75 -1.08 -4.18
C PHE A 22 -16.17 -2.42 -3.69
N LEU A 23 -15.54 -2.47 -2.50
CA LEU A 23 -15.00 -3.71 -1.93
C LEU A 23 -16.09 -4.77 -1.70
N VAL A 24 -17.27 -4.37 -1.22
CA VAL A 24 -18.40 -5.29 -1.03
C VAL A 24 -18.84 -5.92 -2.36
N LEU A 25 -18.95 -5.09 -3.41
CA LEU A 25 -19.30 -5.56 -4.75
C LEU A 25 -18.19 -6.41 -5.38
N PHE A 26 -16.93 -6.03 -5.19
CA PHE A 26 -15.78 -6.77 -5.64
C PHE A 26 -15.72 -8.18 -5.03
N GLY A 27 -16.02 -8.31 -3.73
CA GLY A 27 -16.08 -9.61 -3.06
C GLY A 27 -17.13 -10.55 -3.65
N GLN A 28 -18.23 -10.03 -4.19
CA GLN A 28 -19.24 -10.83 -4.90
C GLN A 28 -18.78 -11.17 -6.33
N TYR A 29 -18.19 -10.20 -7.02
CA TYR A 29 -17.69 -10.37 -8.38
C TYR A 29 -16.50 -11.35 -8.46
N SER A 30 -15.65 -11.39 -7.44
CA SER A 30 -14.45 -12.24 -7.40
C SER A 30 -14.75 -13.74 -7.28
N ILE A 31 -15.99 -14.12 -6.96
CA ILE A 31 -16.42 -15.53 -6.90
C ILE A 31 -16.46 -16.14 -8.31
N ASN A 32 -16.91 -15.38 -9.30
CA ASN A 32 -16.98 -15.80 -10.71
C ASN A 32 -16.44 -14.67 -11.59
N PRO A 33 -15.13 -14.41 -11.60
CA PRO A 33 -14.56 -13.27 -12.30
C PRO A 33 -14.64 -13.42 -13.82
N ASP A 34 -14.60 -12.28 -14.53
CA ASP A 34 -14.27 -12.26 -15.96
C ASP A 34 -12.86 -11.68 -16.18
N LYS A 35 -12.51 -11.39 -17.44
CA LYS A 35 -11.19 -10.88 -17.81
C LYS A 35 -10.78 -9.56 -17.13
N ASP A 36 -11.74 -8.79 -16.60
CA ASP A 36 -11.46 -7.48 -15.98
C ASP A 36 -11.05 -7.61 -14.50
N ILE A 37 -10.95 -8.83 -13.97
CA ILE A 37 -10.55 -9.09 -12.57
C ILE A 37 -9.20 -8.48 -12.21
N VAL A 38 -8.25 -8.45 -13.15
CA VAL A 38 -6.93 -7.85 -12.94
C VAL A 38 -7.08 -6.36 -12.63
N PHE A 39 -7.89 -5.64 -13.41
CA PHE A 39 -8.13 -4.21 -13.22
C PHE A 39 -8.76 -3.93 -11.86
N TYR A 40 -9.89 -4.59 -11.54
CA TYR A 40 -10.57 -4.34 -10.26
C TYR A 40 -9.73 -4.77 -9.06
N LYS A 41 -9.01 -5.89 -9.16
CA LYS A 41 -8.13 -6.34 -8.07
C LYS A 41 -6.94 -5.38 -7.88
N THR A 42 -6.43 -4.77 -8.95
CA THR A 42 -5.39 -3.73 -8.86
C THR A 42 -5.91 -2.50 -8.10
N ILE A 43 -7.15 -2.06 -8.36
CA ILE A 43 -7.79 -0.99 -7.57
C ILE A 43 -7.83 -1.36 -6.09
N VAL A 44 -8.24 -2.59 -5.75
CA VAL A 44 -8.28 -3.07 -4.36
C VAL A 44 -6.90 -3.06 -3.70
N MET A 45 -5.86 -3.52 -4.41
CA MET A 45 -4.49 -3.50 -3.90
C MET A 45 -4.04 -2.07 -3.58
N VAL A 46 -4.20 -1.15 -4.53
CA VAL A 46 -3.80 0.26 -4.36
C VAL A 46 -4.65 0.95 -3.29
N TYR A 47 -5.93 0.58 -3.13
CA TYR A 47 -6.76 1.03 -2.03
C TYR A 47 -6.21 0.59 -0.67
N TYR A 48 -5.85 -0.69 -0.51
CA TYR A 48 -5.25 -1.16 0.74
C TYR A 48 -3.93 -0.45 1.07
N LEU A 49 -3.13 -0.14 0.05
CA LEU A 49 -1.93 0.68 0.22
C LEU A 49 -2.28 2.11 0.65
N SER A 50 -3.35 2.72 0.10
CA SER A 50 -3.76 4.10 0.45
C SER A 50 -4.31 4.25 1.86
N ILE A 51 -4.86 3.17 2.44
CA ILE A 51 -5.28 3.13 3.84
C ILE A 51 -4.26 2.45 4.77
N GLN A 52 -3.03 2.21 4.27
CA GLN A 52 -1.93 1.59 5.02
C GLN A 52 -2.26 0.20 5.59
N ASN A 53 -3.18 -0.53 4.97
CA ASN A 53 -3.54 -1.89 5.36
C ASN A 53 -2.66 -2.92 4.62
N PHE A 54 -1.38 -2.95 4.98
CA PHE A 54 -0.39 -3.80 4.33
C PHE A 54 -0.71 -5.29 4.45
N SER A 55 -1.29 -5.73 5.57
CA SER A 55 -1.70 -7.14 5.76
C SER A 55 -2.68 -7.60 4.69
N LYS A 56 -3.70 -6.79 4.37
CA LYS A 56 -4.65 -7.12 3.30
C LYS A 56 -4.02 -7.04 1.91
N PHE A 57 -3.11 -6.10 1.68
CA PHE A 57 -2.33 -6.05 0.44
C PHE A 57 -1.51 -7.34 0.24
N TYR A 58 -0.76 -7.78 1.25
CA TYR A 58 0.06 -8.99 1.16
C TYR A 58 -0.78 -10.25 0.95
N LEU A 59 -1.91 -10.39 1.64
CA LEU A 59 -2.83 -11.52 1.41
C LEU A 59 -3.34 -11.54 -0.03
N LEU A 60 -3.71 -10.37 -0.57
CA LEU A 60 -4.26 -10.28 -1.91
C LEU A 60 -3.19 -10.54 -2.99
N ILE A 61 -2.00 -9.98 -2.86
CA ILE A 61 -0.90 -10.19 -3.83
C ILE A 61 -0.43 -11.65 -3.78
N GLN A 62 -0.38 -12.28 -2.59
CA GLN A 62 -0.07 -13.71 -2.44
C GLN A 62 -1.08 -14.61 -3.17
N SER A 63 -2.37 -14.25 -3.16
CA SER A 63 -3.39 -14.98 -3.93
C SER A 63 -3.18 -14.90 -5.45
N CYS A 64 -2.27 -14.04 -5.92
CA CYS A 64 -1.94 -13.81 -7.31
C CYS A 64 -0.55 -14.35 -7.68
N ALA A 65 0.02 -15.27 -6.88
CA ALA A 65 1.42 -15.66 -7.01
C ALA A 65 1.84 -16.21 -8.39
N ASN A 66 0.90 -16.81 -9.11
CA ASN A 66 1.14 -17.36 -10.44
C ASN A 66 1.00 -16.32 -11.57
N GLU A 67 0.63 -15.08 -11.25
CA GLU A 67 0.33 -14.02 -12.21
C GLU A 67 0.82 -12.63 -11.72
N TYR A 68 1.90 -12.60 -10.94
CA TYR A 68 2.43 -11.36 -10.35
C TYR A 68 2.71 -10.27 -11.39
N GLU A 69 3.14 -10.67 -12.59
CA GLU A 69 3.41 -9.80 -13.71
C GLU A 69 2.20 -8.99 -14.18
N LYS A 70 0.98 -9.45 -13.89
CA LYS A 70 -0.26 -8.70 -14.20
C LYS A 70 -0.52 -7.56 -13.22
N TYR A 71 0.19 -7.54 -12.08
CA TYR A 71 -0.01 -6.60 -10.98
C TYR A 71 1.20 -5.67 -10.76
N VAL A 72 2.06 -5.52 -11.77
CA VAL A 72 3.29 -4.69 -11.72
C VAL A 72 3.00 -3.28 -11.21
N PHE A 73 1.94 -2.63 -11.68
CA PHE A 73 1.58 -1.28 -11.23
C PHE A 73 1.38 -1.21 -9.70
N ALA A 74 0.66 -2.15 -9.10
CA ALA A 74 0.46 -2.16 -7.65
C ALA A 74 1.76 -2.43 -6.87
N LEU A 75 2.65 -3.27 -7.42
CA LEU A 75 3.96 -3.54 -6.85
C LEU A 75 4.88 -2.31 -6.90
N GLU A 76 4.88 -1.55 -8.01
CA GLU A 76 5.64 -0.31 -8.13
C GLU A 76 5.15 0.78 -7.17
N VAL A 77 3.84 0.87 -6.97
CA VAL A 77 3.24 1.75 -5.95
C VAL A 77 3.71 1.34 -4.56
N TYR A 78 3.70 0.05 -4.25
CA TYR A 78 4.21 -0.48 -2.98
C TYR A 78 5.70 -0.17 -2.78
N GLU A 79 6.55 -0.39 -3.78
CA GLU A 79 7.98 -0.06 -3.71
C GLU A 79 8.22 1.43 -3.51
N SER A 80 7.41 2.28 -4.14
CA SER A 80 7.46 3.74 -3.96
C SER A 80 7.08 4.14 -2.53
N ILE A 81 6.13 3.43 -1.90
CA ILE A 81 5.80 3.61 -0.47
C ILE A 81 6.97 3.16 0.41
N ARG A 82 7.50 1.96 0.17
CA ARG A 82 8.59 1.35 0.97
C ARG A 82 9.86 2.20 0.98
N THR A 83 10.15 2.85 -0.15
CA THR A 83 11.32 3.73 -0.33
C THR A 83 11.02 5.21 -0.05
N CYS A 84 9.80 5.55 0.36
CA CYS A 84 9.32 6.93 0.54
C CYS A 84 9.57 7.82 -0.70
N ASN A 85 9.52 7.24 -1.90
CA ASN A 85 9.83 7.94 -3.15
C ASN A 85 8.63 8.75 -3.65
N ILE A 86 8.49 9.97 -3.12
CA ILE A 86 7.40 10.90 -3.48
C ILE A 86 7.40 11.22 -4.97
N LYS A 87 8.57 11.37 -5.59
CA LYS A 87 8.68 11.70 -7.02
C LYS A 87 8.09 10.59 -7.89
N SER A 88 8.39 9.33 -7.57
CA SER A 88 7.80 8.17 -8.25
C SER A 88 6.27 8.19 -8.16
N ILE A 89 5.71 8.45 -6.97
CA ILE A 89 4.25 8.58 -6.79
C ILE A 89 3.69 9.76 -7.62
N GLU A 90 4.37 10.90 -7.66
CA GLU A 90 3.95 12.06 -8.46
C GLU A 90 3.94 11.78 -9.97
N ASP A 91 4.92 11.02 -10.45
CA ASP A 91 4.98 10.62 -11.86
C ASP A 91 3.86 9.60 -12.16
N GLN A 92 3.65 8.60 -11.30
CA GLN A 92 2.52 7.67 -11.41
C GLN A 92 1.15 8.39 -11.38
N ILE A 93 1.02 9.48 -10.62
CA ILE A 93 -0.20 10.30 -10.59
C ILE A 93 -0.47 10.93 -11.95
N LYS A 94 0.53 11.43 -12.69
CA LYS A 94 0.31 12.13 -13.96
C LYS A 94 -0.36 11.22 -15.00
N ASP A 95 0.15 10.00 -15.11
CA ASP A 95 -0.21 9.03 -16.14
C ASP A 95 -1.44 8.17 -15.79
N SER A 96 -1.88 8.22 -14.53
CA SER A 96 -2.98 7.42 -14.02
C SER A 96 -4.37 7.95 -14.40
N ASP A 97 -5.35 7.04 -14.40
CA ASP A 97 -6.76 7.41 -14.50
C ASP A 97 -7.26 8.14 -13.24
N LYS A 98 -8.50 8.63 -13.28
CA LYS A 98 -9.11 9.40 -12.19
C LYS A 98 -9.18 8.61 -10.87
N ILE A 99 -9.40 7.29 -10.93
CA ILE A 99 -9.55 6.43 -9.75
C ILE A 99 -8.20 6.28 -9.06
N PHE A 100 -7.18 5.87 -9.81
CA PHE A 100 -5.83 5.70 -9.30
C PHE A 100 -5.22 7.02 -8.84
N LYS A 101 -5.46 8.13 -9.56
CA LYS A 101 -5.06 9.48 -9.12
C LYS A 101 -5.52 9.78 -7.69
N LYS A 102 -6.79 9.49 -7.37
CA LYS A 102 -7.35 9.73 -6.04
C LYS A 102 -6.63 8.89 -4.96
N LEU A 103 -6.38 7.62 -5.24
CA LEU A 103 -5.70 6.71 -4.30
C LEU A 103 -4.22 7.08 -4.11
N LEU A 104 -3.51 7.34 -5.20
CA LEU A 104 -2.10 7.74 -5.19
C LEU A 104 -1.90 9.08 -4.47
N GLN A 105 -2.85 10.00 -4.56
CA GLN A 105 -2.79 11.27 -3.85
C GLN A 105 -2.90 11.07 -2.32
N GLN A 106 -3.77 10.16 -1.87
CA GLN A 106 -3.82 9.76 -0.47
C GLN A 106 -2.52 9.05 -0.02
N ILE A 107 -1.94 8.20 -0.87
CA ILE A 107 -0.64 7.55 -0.60
C ILE A 107 0.46 8.61 -0.44
N LYS A 108 0.51 9.60 -1.33
CA LYS A 108 1.45 10.72 -1.25
C LYS A 108 1.32 11.46 0.08
N GLU A 109 0.09 11.78 0.48
CA GLU A 109 -0.20 12.44 1.77
C GLU A 109 0.28 11.59 2.96
N ASN A 110 0.05 10.27 2.93
CA ASN A 110 0.54 9.35 3.96
C ASN A 110 2.07 9.39 4.08
N ILE A 111 2.79 9.29 2.97
CA ILE A 111 4.27 9.34 2.96
C ILE A 111 4.78 10.66 3.54
N ILE A 112 4.19 11.78 3.13
CA ILE A 112 4.54 13.12 3.63
C ILE A 112 4.30 13.21 5.14
N ASN A 113 3.17 12.72 5.63
CA ASN A 113 2.82 12.77 7.05
C ASN A 113 3.71 11.87 7.90
N SER A 114 4.02 10.65 7.44
CA SER A 114 4.99 9.76 8.10
C SER A 114 6.36 10.42 8.24
N ASN A 115 6.87 11.05 7.18
CA ASN A 115 8.15 11.76 7.21
C ASN A 115 8.16 12.95 8.18
N LYS A 116 7.03 13.67 8.33
CA LYS A 116 6.90 14.76 9.32
C LYS A 116 6.95 14.23 10.76
N LEU A 117 6.28 13.11 11.03
CA LEU A 117 6.31 12.47 12.36
C LEU A 117 7.72 12.01 12.71
N THR A 118 8.45 11.42 11.76
CA THR A 118 9.85 11.02 12.00
C THR A 118 10.74 12.23 12.33
N LYS A 119 10.59 13.36 11.62
CA LYS A 119 11.36 14.59 11.91
C LYS A 119 11.04 15.18 13.29
N ASN A 120 9.78 15.19 13.68
CA ASN A 120 9.37 15.72 14.99
C ASN A 120 9.84 14.82 16.15
N ASN A 121 9.89 13.49 15.92
CA ASN A 121 10.43 12.56 16.91
C ASN A 121 11.96 12.69 17.05
N VAL A 122 12.70 12.86 15.95
CA VAL A 122 14.16 13.08 15.99
C VAL A 122 14.50 14.39 16.72
N ALA A 123 13.74 15.46 16.50
CA ALA A 123 13.92 16.72 17.22
C ALA A 123 13.62 16.62 18.73
N ASN A 124 12.67 15.77 19.12
CA ASN A 124 12.38 15.49 20.53
C ASN A 124 13.40 14.53 21.18
N GLU A 125 13.98 13.60 20.40
CA GLU A 125 15.01 12.67 20.87
C GLU A 125 16.37 13.36 21.11
N GLU A 126 16.75 14.36 20.30
CA GLU A 126 17.96 15.18 20.56
C GLU A 126 17.87 15.93 21.91
N SER A 127 16.66 16.23 22.40
CA SER A 127 16.46 16.85 23.72
C SER A 127 16.58 15.85 24.89
N LEU A 128 16.32 14.56 24.64
CA LEU A 128 16.34 13.49 25.66
C LEU A 128 17.73 12.86 25.81
N LEU A 129 18.62 12.99 24.82
CA LEU A 129 19.98 12.44 24.85
C LEU A 129 20.97 13.22 25.74
N LYS A 130 20.57 14.33 26.37
CA LYS A 130 21.43 15.07 27.31
C LYS A 130 21.26 14.69 28.79
N THR A 131 20.35 13.77 29.10
CA THR A 131 20.20 13.27 30.47
C THR A 131 19.88 11.79 30.40
N ASN A 132 20.91 10.96 30.29
CA ASN A 132 21.09 9.72 31.04
C ASN A 132 22.32 9.01 30.50
N ASN A 133 23.27 8.70 31.39
CA ASN A 133 24.35 7.76 31.13
C ASN A 133 23.73 6.45 30.62
N VAL A 134 23.90 6.15 29.33
CA VAL A 134 23.63 4.82 28.78
C VAL A 134 24.97 4.11 28.69
N ASP A 135 25.16 3.19 29.62
CA ASP A 135 26.24 2.21 29.61
C ASP A 135 26.29 1.47 28.25
N ASN A 136 27.52 1.26 27.79
CA ASN A 136 27.89 0.63 26.52
C ASN A 136 27.49 -0.85 26.41
N ASN A 137 26.21 -1.16 26.15
CA ASN A 137 25.77 -2.53 25.81
C ASN A 137 25.23 -2.67 24.38
N ILE A 138 25.91 -2.05 23.40
CA ILE A 138 25.73 -2.35 21.96
C ILE A 138 26.11 -3.80 21.61
N ALA A 139 26.73 -4.54 22.54
CA ALA A 139 27.07 -5.96 22.39
C ALA A 139 25.83 -6.89 22.28
N ASP A 140 24.66 -6.51 22.81
CA ASP A 140 23.51 -7.43 22.90
C ASP A 140 22.61 -7.45 21.65
N CYS A 141 22.70 -6.47 20.74
CA CYS A 141 21.89 -6.44 19.51
C CYS A 141 22.51 -7.20 18.32
N CYS A 142 23.77 -7.64 18.40
CA CYS A 142 24.47 -8.35 17.32
C CYS A 142 24.35 -9.89 17.37
N PHE A 143 23.66 -10.48 18.35
CA PHE A 143 23.67 -11.93 18.55
C PHE A 143 22.78 -12.71 17.56
N ILE A 144 21.73 -12.09 17.00
CA ILE A 144 20.70 -12.82 16.25
C ILE A 144 21.16 -13.21 14.83
N VAL A 145 22.16 -12.54 14.25
CA VAL A 145 22.56 -12.78 12.84
C VAL A 145 23.68 -13.82 12.70
N LYS A 146 24.39 -14.19 13.78
CA LYS A 146 25.53 -15.14 13.69
C LYS A 146 25.19 -16.62 13.94
N ASN A 147 24.00 -16.97 14.43
CA ASN A 147 23.63 -18.37 14.72
C ASN A 147 22.84 -19.07 13.60
N PHE A 148 22.55 -18.39 12.49
CA PHE A 148 22.03 -19.05 11.28
C PHE A 148 23.15 -19.22 10.25
N LYS A 149 24.02 -20.20 10.47
CA LYS A 149 24.87 -20.77 9.41
C LYS A 149 24.55 -22.26 9.24
N ARG A 150 23.98 -22.55 8.07
CA ARG A 150 23.80 -23.83 7.34
C ARG A 150 23.31 -25.04 8.13
#